data_AF-A0AA38FUU7-F1
#
_entry.id   AF-A0AA38FUU7-F1
#
_cell.length_a   1.000
_cell.length_b   1.000
_cell.length_c   1.000
_cell.angle_alpha   90.00
_cell.angle_beta   90.00
_cell.angle_gamma   90.00
#
_symmetry.space_group_name_H-M   'P 1'
#
loop_
_entity.id
_entity.type
_entity.pdbx_description
1 polymer ?
#
loop_
_entity_poly.entity_id
_entity_poly.type
_entity_poly.pdbx_seq_one_letter_code
_entity_poly.pdbx_strand_id
1 'polypeptide(L)'
;ISTRSSSCIAMHSEHTLSVVLVQKNDEGLEAPIAFMSCPLKNHELKYNQLEKHAYAVVKAVKSFRFYILNSHTVVMVPGSAIKSILTQQDPEAKRGIWIANTQEYDLEIRPSNL
;
A
#
# COMPACT_ATOMS: atom_id res chain seq x y z
N ILE A 1 -11.06 23.84 -0.63
CA ILE A 1 -10.34 22.75 -1.33
C ILE A 1 -10.73 21.47 -0.61
N SER A 2 -11.61 20.65 -1.21
CA SER A 2 -12.12 19.43 -0.57
C SER A 2 -10.99 18.41 -0.54
N THR A 3 -10.48 18.10 0.65
CA THR A 3 -9.44 17.09 0.84
C THR A 3 -10.04 15.72 0.52
N ARG A 4 -9.85 15.25 -0.71
CA ARG A 4 -10.20 13.86 -1.08
C ARG A 4 -9.26 12.94 -0.31
N SER A 5 -9.72 12.45 0.85
CA SER A 5 -9.04 11.37 1.58
C SER A 5 -9.24 10.07 0.81
N SER A 6 -8.15 9.48 0.34
CA SER A 6 -8.18 8.21 -0.40
C SER A 6 -7.83 7.07 0.55
N SER A 7 -8.54 5.95 0.46
CA SER A 7 -8.30 4.74 1.26
C SER A 7 -7.78 3.63 0.33
N CYS A 8 -6.66 3.01 0.65
CA CYS A 8 -6.10 1.89 -0.09
C CYS A 8 -6.13 0.64 0.78
N ILE A 9 -6.71 -0.47 0.30
CA ILE A 9 -6.75 -1.74 1.03
C ILE A 9 -5.85 -2.74 0.30
N ALA A 10 -4.81 -3.22 0.98
CA ALA A 10 -3.88 -4.20 0.44
C ALA A 10 -4.15 -5.60 1.00
N MET A 11 -4.38 -6.56 0.10
CA MET A 11 -4.54 -7.98 0.38
C MET A 11 -3.50 -8.78 -0.41
N HIS A 12 -3.18 -9.99 0.04
CA HIS A 12 -2.40 -10.91 -0.77
C HIS A 12 -2.87 -12.34 -0.54
N SER A 13 -2.61 -13.19 -1.53
CA SER A 13 -2.63 -14.64 -1.39
C SER A 13 -1.20 -15.17 -1.38
N GLU A 14 -1.01 -16.49 -1.41
CA GLU A 14 0.33 -17.09 -1.42
C GLU A 14 1.16 -16.65 -2.64
N HIS A 15 0.49 -16.40 -3.77
CA HIS A 15 1.10 -16.19 -5.09
C HIS A 15 0.78 -14.85 -5.74
N THR A 16 -0.16 -14.08 -5.22
CA THR A 16 -0.63 -12.85 -5.87
C THR A 16 -0.85 -11.74 -4.84
N LEU A 17 -0.50 -10.51 -5.23
CA LEU A 17 -0.84 -9.29 -4.50
C LEU A 17 -2.10 -8.69 -5.11
N SER A 18 -3.06 -8.31 -4.27
CA SER A 18 -4.35 -7.74 -4.69
C SER A 18 -4.63 -6.48 -3.90
N VAL A 19 -4.87 -5.36 -4.56
CA VAL A 19 -5.10 -4.08 -3.89
C VAL A 19 -6.26 -3.35 -4.53
N VAL A 20 -7.10 -2.76 -3.70
CA VAL A 20 -8.20 -1.89 -4.13
C VAL A 20 -7.96 -0.47 -3.62
N LEU A 21 -8.11 0.49 -4.51
CA LEU A 21 -8.15 1.90 -4.16
C LEU A 21 -9.62 2.34 -4.07
N VAL A 22 -9.96 2.93 -2.94
CA VAL A 22 -11.30 3.35 -2.57
C VAL A 22 -11.27 4.86 -2.30
N GLN A 23 -12.28 5.57 -2.79
CA GLN A 23 -12.46 7.00 -2.52
C GLN A 23 -13.91 7.26 -2.15
N LYS A 24 -14.14 8.34 -1.41
CA LYS A 24 -15.51 8.82 -1.15
C LYS A 24 -16.09 9.44 -2.41
N ASN A 25 -17.29 9.01 -2.79
CA ASN A 25 -18.07 9.65 -3.84
C ASN A 25 -18.69 10.98 -3.35
N ASP A 26 -19.45 11.65 -4.21
CA ASP A 26 -20.11 12.92 -3.87
C ASP A 26 -21.13 12.80 -2.72
N GLU A 27 -21.61 11.59 -2.45
CA GLU A 27 -22.50 11.25 -1.33
C GLU A 27 -21.74 10.92 -0.04
N GLY A 28 -20.40 10.96 -0.08
CA GLY A 28 -19.53 10.63 1.06
C GLY A 28 -19.34 9.13 1.31
N LEU A 29 -19.86 8.27 0.42
CA LEU A 29 -19.76 6.81 0.50
C LEU A 29 -18.47 6.30 -0.12
N GLU A 30 -17.82 5.34 0.53
CA GLU A 30 -16.63 4.69 0.02
C GLU A 30 -16.96 3.82 -1.22
N ALA A 31 -16.36 4.16 -2.36
CA ALA A 31 -16.52 3.46 -3.63
C ALA A 31 -15.14 3.07 -4.21
N PRO A 32 -14.97 1.84 -4.72
CA PRO A 32 -13.74 1.43 -5.38
C PRO A 32 -13.56 2.16 -6.70
N ILE A 33 -12.36 2.70 -6.95
CA ILE A 33 -12.03 3.46 -8.15
C ILE A 33 -10.91 2.84 -8.98
N ALA A 34 -10.09 1.96 -8.39
CA ALA A 34 -9.05 1.24 -9.11
C ALA A 34 -8.72 -0.09 -8.40
N PHE A 35 -8.25 -1.05 -9.20
CA PHE A 35 -7.83 -2.37 -8.73
C PHE A 35 -6.45 -2.69 -9.28
N MET A 36 -5.65 -3.39 -8.49
CA MET A 36 -4.36 -3.94 -8.88
C MET A 36 -4.34 -5.42 -8.50
N SER A 37 -3.97 -6.28 -9.44
CA SER A 37 -3.64 -7.68 -9.18
C SER A 37 -2.28 -7.97 -9.82
N CYS A 38 -1.31 -8.40 -9.02
CA CYS A 38 0.07 -8.60 -9.46
C CYS A 38 0.59 -9.95 -8.96
N PRO A 39 0.89 -10.92 -9.85
CA PRO A 39 1.49 -12.18 -9.43
C PRO A 39 2.91 -11.96 -8.89
N LEU A 40 3.23 -12.66 -7.81
CA LEU A 40 4.55 -12.65 -7.19
C LEU A 40 5.55 -13.45 -8.03
N LYS A 41 6.75 -12.90 -8.21
CA LYS A 41 7.87 -13.57 -8.89
C LYS A 41 8.60 -14.52 -7.93
N ASN A 42 9.39 -15.44 -8.48
CA ASN A 42 10.13 -16.46 -7.71
C ASN A 42 10.91 -15.95 -6.48
N HIS A 43 11.47 -14.75 -6.55
CA HIS A 43 12.18 -14.15 -5.39
C HIS A 43 11.22 -13.52 -4.38
N GLU A 44 10.09 -12.97 -4.84
CA GLU A 44 9.05 -12.33 -4.02
C GLU A 44 8.19 -13.37 -3.30
N LEU A 45 8.05 -14.56 -3.86
CA LEU A 45 7.40 -15.71 -3.21
C LEU A 45 8.08 -16.11 -1.90
N LYS A 46 9.39 -15.90 -1.80
CA LYS A 46 10.21 -16.21 -0.62
C LYS A 46 10.10 -15.16 0.48
N TYR A 47 9.42 -14.03 0.23
CA TYR A 47 9.19 -13.02 1.26
C TYR A 47 8.31 -13.59 2.37
N ASN A 48 8.61 -13.21 3.60
CA ASN A 48 7.70 -13.51 4.71
C ASN A 48 6.40 -12.68 4.58
N GLN A 49 5.37 -13.00 5.38
CA GLN A 49 4.07 -12.33 5.26
C GLN A 49 4.15 -10.81 5.42
N LEU A 50 4.98 -10.33 6.35
CA LEU A 50 5.15 -8.91 6.60
C LEU A 50 5.83 -8.19 5.43
N GLU A 51 6.84 -8.82 4.82
CA GLU A 51 7.49 -8.34 3.61
C GLU A 51 6.56 -8.36 2.39
N LYS A 52 5.70 -9.37 2.25
CA LYS A 52 4.67 -9.41 1.20
C LYS A 52 3.69 -8.26 1.34
N HIS A 53 3.22 -7.97 2.55
CA HIS A 53 2.39 -6.80 2.82
C HIS A 53 3.08 -5.48 2.48
N ALA A 54 4.32 -5.27 2.95
CA ALA A 54 5.08 -4.05 2.63
C ALA A 54 5.30 -3.91 1.12
N TYR A 55 5.62 -5.00 0.43
CA TYR A 55 5.80 -5.00 -1.01
C TYR A 55 4.49 -4.72 -1.77
N ALA A 56 3.35 -5.18 -1.26
CA ALA A 56 2.03 -4.84 -1.80
C ALA A 56 1.78 -3.33 -1.77
N VAL A 57 2.14 -2.66 -0.66
CA VAL A 57 2.02 -1.20 -0.55
C VAL A 57 2.90 -0.50 -1.57
N VAL A 58 4.17 -0.90 -1.70
CA VAL A 58 5.11 -0.31 -2.67
C VAL A 58 4.58 -0.46 -4.10
N LYS A 59 4.06 -1.64 -4.44
CA LYS A 59 3.44 -1.89 -5.75
C LYS A 59 2.18 -1.07 -5.97
N ALA A 60 1.31 -0.97 -4.97
CA ALA A 60 0.08 -0.20 -5.04
C ALA A 60 0.36 1.29 -5.27
N VAL A 61 1.28 1.86 -4.49
CA VAL A 61 1.68 3.26 -4.59
C VAL A 61 2.19 3.58 -6.00
N LYS A 62 3.02 2.68 -6.57
CA LYS A 62 3.51 2.85 -7.93
C LYS A 62 2.39 2.74 -8.97
N SER A 63 1.49 1.78 -8.82
CA SER A 63 0.37 1.56 -9.76
C SER A 63 -0.68 2.67 -9.69
N PHE A 64 -0.93 3.22 -8.51
CA PHE A 64 -1.94 4.23 -8.27
C PHE A 64 -1.39 5.65 -8.22
N ARG A 65 -0.12 5.87 -8.62
CA ARG A 65 0.58 7.17 -8.55
C ARG A 65 -0.30 8.35 -8.97
N PHE A 66 -0.97 8.26 -10.12
CA PHE A 66 -1.81 9.35 -10.64
C PHE A 66 -3.03 9.69 -9.78
N TYR A 67 -3.50 8.75 -8.95
CA TYR A 67 -4.63 8.96 -8.05
C TYR A 67 -4.21 9.54 -6.69
N ILE A 68 -3.01 9.21 -6.21
CA ILE A 68 -2.59 9.46 -4.82
C ILE A 68 -1.47 10.49 -4.65
N LEU A 69 -0.78 10.91 -5.72
CA LEU A 69 0.41 11.79 -5.62
C LEU A 69 0.16 13.09 -4.84
N ASN A 70 -1.04 13.67 -4.95
CA ASN A 70 -1.41 14.92 -4.29
C ASN A 70 -2.57 14.74 -3.29
N SER A 71 -2.71 13.55 -2.71
CA SER A 71 -3.81 13.19 -1.80
C SER A 71 -3.28 12.48 -0.57
N HIS A 72 -3.76 12.90 0.61
CA HIS A 72 -3.55 12.14 1.83
C HIS A 72 -4.22 10.77 1.70
N THR A 73 -3.41 9.73 1.75
CA THR A 73 -3.85 8.36 1.48
C THR A 73 -3.65 7.48 2.70
N VAL A 74 -4.75 6.92 3.20
CA VAL A 74 -4.73 5.94 4.29
C VAL A 74 -4.57 4.55 3.68
N VAL A 75 -3.50 3.85 4.02
CA VAL A 75 -3.23 2.48 3.55
C VAL A 75 -3.56 1.50 4.66
N MET A 76 -4.63 0.74 4.46
CA MET A 76 -5.10 -0.34 5.32
C MET A 76 -4.39 -1.64 4.92
N VAL A 77 -3.66 -2.25 5.86
CA VAL A 77 -2.95 -3.51 5.60
C VAL A 77 -3.09 -4.47 6.78
N PRO A 78 -3.24 -5.78 6.55
CA PRO A 78 -3.33 -6.76 7.64
C PRO A 78 -2.05 -6.80 8.48
N GLY A 79 -2.19 -6.69 9.80
CA GLY A 79 -1.09 -6.79 10.75
C GLY A 79 -0.43 -5.45 11.14
N SER A 80 -0.05 -5.35 12.41
CA SER A 80 0.39 -4.10 13.06
C SER A 80 1.85 -3.72 12.83
N ALA A 81 2.68 -4.62 12.31
CA ALA A 81 4.13 -4.43 12.21
C ALA A 81 4.62 -3.85 10.86
N ILE A 82 3.72 -3.37 10.00
CA ILE A 82 4.12 -2.90 8.66
C ILE A 82 4.75 -1.50 8.73
N LYS A 83 4.24 -0.67 9.63
CA LYS A 83 4.79 0.67 9.85
C LYS A 83 6.28 0.58 10.18
N SER A 84 6.71 -0.40 10.98
CA SER A 84 8.13 -0.56 11.33
C SER A 84 9.01 -0.96 10.16
N ILE A 85 8.51 -1.74 9.18
CA ILE A 85 9.27 -2.06 7.96
C ILE A 85 9.49 -0.82 7.10
N LEU A 86 8.46 0.00 6.92
CA LEU A 86 8.50 1.16 6.02
C LEU A 86 9.09 2.43 6.65
N THR A 87 9.44 2.40 7.94
CA THR A 87 10.09 3.52 8.64
C THR A 87 11.42 3.12 9.31
N GLN A 88 12.01 1.99 8.94
CA GLN A 88 13.27 1.50 9.52
C GLN A 88 14.45 2.44 9.16
N GLN A 89 15.24 2.86 10.16
CA GLN A 89 16.35 3.81 9.97
C GLN A 89 17.57 3.23 9.23
N ASP A 90 17.87 1.95 9.44
CA ASP A 90 18.92 1.23 8.71
C ASP A 90 18.30 0.02 7.99
N PRO A 91 17.60 0.26 6.87
CA PRO A 91 16.94 -0.79 6.13
C PRO A 91 17.98 -1.58 5.33
N GLU A 92 17.79 -2.89 5.24
CA GLU A 92 18.46 -3.69 4.20
C GLU A 92 18.26 -3.03 2.83
N ALA A 93 19.26 -3.12 1.94
CA ALA A 93 19.28 -2.39 0.67
C ALA A 93 17.96 -2.45 -0.13
N LYS A 94 17.30 -3.62 -0.14
CA LYS A 94 15.97 -3.82 -0.77
C LYS A 94 14.89 -2.93 -0.16
N ARG A 95 14.82 -2.85 1.18
CA ARG A 95 13.84 -2.05 1.92
C ARG A 95 14.15 -0.56 1.80
N GLY A 96 15.42 -0.17 1.72
CA GLY A 96 15.80 1.23 1.46
C GLY A 96 15.17 1.77 0.17
N ILE A 97 15.18 0.97 -0.91
CA ILE A 97 14.52 1.31 -2.17
C ILE A 97 13.00 1.44 -2.00
N TRP A 98 12.38 0.56 -1.22
CA TRP A 98 10.93 0.62 -0.95
C TRP A 98 10.56 1.89 -0.21
N ILE A 99 11.29 2.22 0.84
CA ILE A 99 11.10 3.42 1.66
C ILE A 99 11.23 4.67 0.79
N ALA A 100 12.31 4.77 0.00
CA ALA A 100 12.53 5.91 -0.90
C ALA A 100 11.38 6.08 -1.90
N ASN A 101 10.84 4.98 -2.45
CA ASN A 101 9.70 5.03 -3.37
C ASN A 101 8.40 5.47 -2.69
N THR A 102 8.24 5.23 -1.39
CA THR A 102 7.02 5.61 -0.65
C THR A 102 7.11 6.99 -0.02
N GLN A 103 8.32 7.53 0.21
CA GLN A 103 8.54 8.82 0.86
C GLN A 103 8.01 10.04 0.08
N GLU A 104 7.83 9.93 -1.23
CA GLU A 104 7.26 10.99 -2.07
C GLU A 104 5.75 11.22 -1.77
N TYR A 105 5.08 10.27 -1.13
CA TYR A 105 3.63 10.26 -0.96
C TYR A 105 3.23 10.53 0.49
N ASP A 106 2.12 11.26 0.68
CA ASP A 106 1.49 11.46 1.98
C ASP A 106 0.66 10.21 2.36
N LEU A 107 1.35 9.21 2.94
CA LEU A 107 0.77 7.92 3.30
C LEU A 107 0.63 7.76 4.81
N GLU A 108 -0.57 7.40 5.26
CA GLU A 108 -0.81 6.93 6.62
C GLU A 108 -1.07 5.43 6.62
N ILE A 109 -0.14 4.64 7.17
CA ILE A 109 -0.32 3.19 7.28
C ILE A 109 -1.11 2.86 8.54
N ARG A 110 -2.24 2.17 8.36
CA ARG A 110 -3.09 1.69 9.45
C ARG A 110 -3.24 0.17 9.40
N PRO A 111 -3.20 -0.52 10.55
CA PRO A 111 -3.52 -1.94 10.59
C PRO A 111 -5.01 -2.13 10.28
N SER A 112 -5.30 -3.11 9.44
CA SER A 112 -6.66 -3.58 9.20
C SER A 112 -6.96 -4.78 10.11
N ASN A 113 -8.16 -4.80 10.70
CA ASN A 113 -8.69 -5.95 11.46
C ASN A 113 -9.40 -6.97 10.54
N LEU A 114 -9.02 -7.02 9.26
CA LEU A 114 -9.60 -7.94 8.26
C LEU A 114 -9.06 -9.35 8.44
#